data_AF-A0A7I8KHN6-F1
#
_entry.id   AF-A0A7I8KHN6-F1
#
_cell.length_a   1.000
_cell.length_b   1.000
_cell.length_c   1.000
_cell.angle_alpha   90.00
_cell.angle_beta   90.00
_cell.angle_gamma   90.00
#
_symmetry.space_group_name_H-M   'P 1'
#
loop_
_entity.id
_entity.type
_entity.pdbx_description
1 polymer ?
#
loop_
_entity_poly.entity_id
_entity_poly.type
_entity_poly.pdbx_seq_one_letter_code
_entity_poly.pdbx_strand_id
1 'polypeptide(L)'
;MAHQKGTISRIPDCDAYFETIQSRKRLPPSLQTSLTSAFANIPVSSFPEVPGGRVIEIPADTLITDAVQVLSKHGISAAPVTNPESGDSLDWRQKYLGILDYSAIVLWVLENAELAAVALTAGSAAAAGVGAGAVGALGALALGTTGPVAVAGLTVAAVGAAVAGGMVADRGVGRDAPTAADHMGEDFFKVLVQEEPFRSTKVESIIKTFRWAPFLPIRPDSSMLTVLLLLSKYRLRNVPVVETGNPSVKNFITQSAIVKGLQQCKGRDWFDCISSCPLSDFGLPFMSYGEVISVSGDDLILEAFKLMKDNRVGGLPVVEGPRRKIVGSVSIHDVRFLLLRPELFSSFRRLTVTDFLRSTAPAEFPVTCSSDATLGSVIEALASRSVHRVYVVNEGEDGGEVVGLVTLRDVISCFIFEPLEHFDDSFGLAMKELQSRGELPSPPSAADAPPQP
;
A
#
# COMPACT_ATOMS: atom_id res chain seq x y z
N MET A 1 14.46 17.96 41.99
CA MET A 1 14.19 16.96 40.95
C MET A 1 13.78 17.72 39.71
N ALA A 2 14.70 17.88 38.76
CA ALA A 2 14.47 18.67 37.55
C ALA A 2 13.75 17.79 36.52
N HIS A 3 12.57 18.22 36.07
CA HIS A 3 11.94 17.69 34.87
C HIS A 3 12.90 17.95 33.70
N GLN A 4 13.47 16.88 33.17
CA GLN A 4 14.26 16.92 31.95
C GLN A 4 13.31 17.24 30.81
N LYS A 5 13.34 18.50 30.33
CA LYS A 5 12.67 18.95 29.11
C LYS A 5 13.07 18.01 27.98
N GLY A 6 12.18 17.10 27.60
CA GLY A 6 12.36 16.22 26.46
C GLY A 6 12.53 17.06 25.20
N THR A 7 13.63 16.87 24.50
CA THR A 7 13.89 17.51 23.19
C THR A 7 12.79 17.08 22.22
N ILE A 8 12.14 18.04 21.56
CA ILE A 8 11.08 17.77 20.58
C ILE A 8 11.68 16.90 19.46
N SER A 9 11.25 15.65 19.39
CA SER A 9 11.63 14.70 18.36
C SER A 9 10.95 15.09 17.05
N ARG A 10 11.58 15.96 16.26
CA ARG A 10 11.07 16.42 14.96
C ARG A 10 11.37 15.42 13.85
N ILE A 11 10.43 15.24 12.92
CA ILE A 11 10.63 14.50 11.67
C ILE A 11 10.35 15.49 10.53
N PRO A 12 11.40 16.12 9.94
CA PRO A 12 11.25 17.33 9.12
C PRO A 12 10.23 17.23 7.97
N ASP A 13 10.16 16.09 7.25
CA ASP A 13 9.18 15.90 6.16
C ASP A 13 7.74 15.84 6.67
N CYS A 14 7.51 15.11 7.76
CA CYS A 14 6.18 15.01 8.39
C CYS A 14 5.74 16.34 8.98
N ASP A 15 6.67 17.08 9.60
CA ASP A 15 6.41 18.40 10.17
C ASP A 15 6.03 19.39 9.08
N ALA A 16 6.81 19.49 8.00
CA ALA A 16 6.53 20.41 6.89
C ALA A 16 5.18 20.11 6.21
N TYR A 17 4.88 18.84 5.96
CA TYR A 17 3.59 18.42 5.41
C TYR A 17 2.42 18.81 6.32
N PHE A 18 2.54 18.50 7.61
CA PHE A 18 1.45 18.74 8.55
C PHE A 18 1.25 20.24 8.81
N GLU A 19 2.31 21.04 8.92
CA GLU A 19 2.22 22.50 9.02
C GLU A 19 1.58 23.13 7.78
N THR A 20 1.90 22.62 6.58
CA THR A 20 1.25 23.08 5.34
C THR A 20 -0.26 22.84 5.40
N ILE A 21 -0.69 21.66 5.86
CA ILE A 21 -2.10 21.33 6.07
C ILE A 21 -2.75 22.28 7.08
N GLN A 22 -2.14 22.46 8.25
CA GLN A 22 -2.70 23.29 9.31
C GLN A 22 -2.78 24.76 8.90
N SER A 23 -1.82 25.27 8.11
CA SER A 23 -1.81 26.65 7.62
C SER A 23 -2.97 26.98 6.67
N ARG A 24 -3.51 25.98 5.96
CA ARG A 24 -4.64 26.15 5.03
C ARG A 24 -6.01 26.06 5.73
N LYS A 25 -6.05 25.57 6.96
CA LYS A 25 -7.27 25.36 7.75
C LYS A 25 -7.79 26.67 8.32
N ARG A 26 -9.05 26.98 8.03
CA ARG A 26 -9.74 28.25 8.35
C ARG A 26 -10.82 28.09 9.43
N LEU A 27 -10.72 27.07 10.27
CA LEU A 27 -11.66 26.85 11.37
C LEU A 27 -11.38 27.78 12.56
N PRO A 28 -12.41 28.15 13.35
CA PRO A 28 -12.23 28.93 14.57
C PRO A 28 -11.18 28.30 15.52
N PRO A 29 -10.16 29.04 15.99
CA PRO A 29 -9.11 28.49 16.86
C PRO A 29 -9.63 27.84 18.15
N SER A 30 -10.74 28.36 18.70
CA SER A 30 -11.41 27.79 19.86
C SER A 30 -11.93 26.38 19.59
N LEU A 31 -12.61 26.17 18.45
CA LEU A 31 -13.11 24.85 18.04
C LEU A 31 -11.95 23.86 17.86
N GLN A 32 -10.88 24.29 17.20
CA GLN A 32 -9.70 23.44 17.00
C GLN A 32 -9.06 23.03 18.34
N THR A 33 -8.92 23.98 19.27
CA THR A 33 -8.37 23.74 20.62
C THR A 33 -9.25 22.78 21.42
N SER A 34 -10.57 22.99 21.41
CA SER A 34 -11.52 22.13 22.10
C SER A 34 -11.53 20.70 21.55
N LEU A 35 -11.50 20.52 20.22
CA LEU A 35 -11.46 19.19 19.60
C LEU A 35 -10.16 18.44 19.93
N THR A 36 -9.01 19.08 19.73
CA THR A 36 -7.70 18.49 20.06
C THR A 36 -7.62 18.12 21.55
N SER A 37 -8.08 19.00 22.45
CA SER A 37 -8.13 18.74 23.89
C SER A 37 -9.07 17.59 24.25
N ALA A 38 -10.22 17.47 23.57
CA ALA A 38 -11.13 16.34 23.76
C ALA A 38 -10.45 15.01 23.38
N PHE A 39 -9.81 14.93 22.21
CA PHE A 39 -9.10 13.72 21.79
C PHE A 39 -7.89 13.38 22.67
N ALA A 40 -7.24 14.38 23.29
CA ALA A 40 -6.17 14.15 24.25
C ALA A 40 -6.67 13.45 25.53
N ASN A 41 -7.93 13.65 25.90
CA ASN A 41 -8.54 13.10 27.12
C ASN A 41 -9.31 11.80 26.89
N ILE A 42 -9.52 11.36 25.64
CA ILE A 42 -10.17 10.08 25.33
C ILE A 42 -9.08 8.99 25.30
N PRO A 43 -9.16 7.96 26.17
CA PRO A 43 -8.21 6.86 26.12
C PRO A 43 -8.52 5.92 24.95
N VAL A 44 -7.48 5.29 24.39
CA VAL A 44 -7.56 4.33 23.29
C VAL A 44 -8.46 3.14 23.59
N SER A 45 -8.55 2.74 24.86
CA SER A 45 -9.45 1.70 25.36
C SER A 45 -10.94 2.02 25.16
N SER A 46 -11.30 3.29 24.92
CA SER A 46 -12.66 3.68 24.56
C SER A 46 -12.98 3.46 23.08
N PHE A 47 -11.96 3.20 22.24
CA PHE A 47 -12.16 2.91 20.83
C PHE A 47 -12.68 1.48 20.64
N PRO A 48 -13.67 1.24 19.75
CA PRO A 48 -14.20 -0.10 19.53
C PRO A 48 -13.12 -1.13 19.20
N GLU A 49 -13.29 -2.34 19.72
CA GLU A 49 -12.45 -3.48 19.36
C GLU A 49 -12.68 -3.91 17.91
N VAL A 50 -11.75 -4.70 17.36
CA VAL A 50 -11.92 -5.28 16.03
C VAL A 50 -13.20 -6.14 15.96
N PRO A 51 -13.96 -6.11 14.84
CA PRO A 51 -15.27 -6.77 14.76
C PRO A 51 -15.31 -8.26 15.10
N GLY A 52 -14.19 -8.97 14.98
CA GLY A 52 -14.06 -10.40 15.32
C GLY A 52 -13.54 -10.69 16.73
N GLY A 53 -13.35 -9.67 17.58
CA GLY A 53 -12.83 -9.80 18.95
C GLY A 53 -11.35 -10.22 19.05
N ARG A 54 -10.69 -10.50 17.93
CA ARG A 54 -9.25 -10.78 17.86
C ARG A 54 -8.66 -10.21 16.58
N VAL A 55 -7.45 -9.69 16.69
CA VAL A 55 -6.66 -9.25 15.54
C VAL A 55 -6.18 -10.46 14.74
N ILE A 56 -6.34 -10.40 13.43
CA ILE A 56 -5.82 -11.43 12.53
C ILE A 56 -4.32 -11.19 12.39
N GLU A 57 -3.54 -12.22 12.72
CA GLU A 57 -2.08 -12.21 12.68
C GLU A 57 -1.59 -13.19 11.63
N ILE A 58 -0.46 -12.89 10.99
CA ILE A 58 0.14 -13.73 9.95
C ILE A 58 1.51 -14.21 10.42
N PRO A 59 1.74 -15.53 10.57
CA PRO A 59 3.07 -16.06 10.89
C PRO A 59 4.12 -15.71 9.83
N ALA A 60 5.33 -15.37 10.25
CA ALA A 60 6.41 -14.95 9.36
C ALA A 60 6.82 -16.02 8.34
N ASP A 61 6.62 -17.30 8.65
CA ASP A 61 6.92 -18.44 7.81
C ASP A 61 5.83 -18.77 6.77
N THR A 62 4.70 -18.06 6.80
CA THR A 62 3.60 -18.15 5.83
C THR A 62 4.07 -17.71 4.44
N LEU A 63 3.56 -18.35 3.38
CA LEU A 63 3.81 -17.95 2.00
C LEU A 63 3.08 -16.63 1.67
N ILE A 64 3.62 -15.82 0.77
CA ILE A 64 3.01 -14.53 0.40
C ILE A 64 1.62 -14.70 -0.22
N THR A 65 1.44 -15.72 -1.06
CA THR A 65 0.15 -16.05 -1.68
C THR A 65 -0.92 -16.36 -0.64
N ASP A 66 -0.58 -17.17 0.37
CA ASP A 66 -1.47 -17.50 1.48
C ASP A 66 -1.76 -16.28 2.34
N ALA A 67 -0.75 -15.43 2.60
CA ALA A 67 -0.93 -14.18 3.33
C ALA A 67 -1.88 -13.22 2.60
N VAL A 68 -1.74 -13.07 1.27
CA VAL A 68 -2.65 -12.29 0.42
C VAL A 68 -4.06 -12.87 0.46
N GLN A 69 -4.21 -14.19 0.46
CA GLN A 69 -5.49 -14.85 0.60
C GLN A 69 -6.13 -14.56 1.97
N VAL A 70 -5.36 -14.59 3.06
CA VAL A 70 -5.82 -14.21 4.41
C VAL A 70 -6.30 -12.77 4.42
N LEU A 71 -5.53 -11.82 3.90
CA LEU A 71 -5.90 -10.40 3.85
C LEU A 71 -7.20 -10.20 3.04
N SER A 72 -7.28 -10.80 1.84
CA SER A 72 -8.44 -10.67 0.96
C SER A 72 -9.69 -11.32 1.53
N LYS A 73 -9.60 -12.53 2.11
CA LYS A 73 -10.74 -13.28 2.67
C LYS A 73 -11.38 -12.55 3.85
N HIS A 74 -10.57 -11.88 4.67
CA HIS A 74 -11.06 -11.14 5.84
C HIS A 74 -11.35 -9.67 5.53
N GLY A 75 -11.15 -9.21 4.28
CA GLY A 75 -11.40 -7.83 3.88
C GLY A 75 -10.50 -6.81 4.62
N ILE A 76 -9.28 -7.20 4.97
CA ILE A 76 -8.32 -6.34 5.68
C ILE A 76 -7.16 -5.92 4.77
N SER A 77 -6.61 -4.73 5.04
CA SER A 77 -5.53 -4.15 4.25
C SER A 77 -4.13 -4.46 4.78
N ALA A 78 -4.05 -4.85 6.05
CA ALA A 78 -2.81 -5.10 6.76
C ALA A 78 -3.01 -6.02 7.97
N ALA A 79 -1.96 -6.73 8.37
CA ALA A 79 -1.96 -7.60 9.54
C ALA A 79 -0.58 -7.56 10.24
N PRO A 80 -0.53 -7.64 11.59
CA PRO A 80 0.69 -7.92 12.32
C PRO A 80 1.32 -9.24 11.90
N VAL A 81 2.66 -9.25 11.81
CA VAL A 81 3.44 -10.45 11.49
C VAL A 81 4.08 -11.01 12.74
N THR A 82 3.75 -12.24 13.10
CA THR A 82 4.28 -12.91 14.28
C THR A 82 5.56 -13.67 13.97
N ASN A 83 6.48 -13.69 14.93
CA ASN A 83 7.68 -14.51 14.91
C ASN A 83 7.35 -15.91 15.48
N PRO A 84 7.37 -16.99 14.67
CA PRO A 84 7.10 -18.34 15.16
C PRO A 84 8.11 -18.79 16.24
N GLU A 85 9.31 -18.21 16.26
CA GLU A 85 10.38 -18.58 17.19
C GLU A 85 10.30 -17.84 18.54
N SER A 86 9.31 -16.96 18.74
CA SER A 86 9.24 -16.14 19.96
C SER A 86 8.88 -16.90 21.23
N GLY A 87 8.41 -18.14 21.12
CA GLY A 87 7.89 -18.93 22.25
C GLY A 87 6.85 -18.17 23.08
N ASP A 88 6.88 -18.36 24.40
CA ASP A 88 6.00 -17.69 25.38
C ASP A 88 6.53 -16.32 25.85
N SER A 89 7.35 -15.64 25.04
CA SER A 89 7.91 -14.35 25.41
C SER A 89 6.82 -13.32 25.72
N LEU A 90 6.97 -12.64 26.85
CA LEU A 90 6.10 -11.54 27.29
C LEU A 90 6.50 -10.18 26.65
N ASP A 91 7.58 -10.14 25.87
CA ASP A 91 8.00 -8.95 25.14
C ASP A 91 7.42 -8.96 23.71
N TRP A 92 6.55 -8.00 23.41
CA TRP A 92 5.97 -7.84 22.07
C TRP A 92 7.04 -7.67 20.99
N ARG A 93 8.23 -7.15 21.31
CA ARG A 93 9.34 -6.96 20.36
C ARG A 93 9.92 -8.27 19.84
N GLN A 94 9.83 -9.33 20.65
CA GLN A 94 10.24 -10.67 20.26
C GLN A 94 9.14 -11.39 19.49
N LYS A 95 7.87 -11.06 19.79
CA LYS A 95 6.69 -11.66 19.20
C LYS A 95 6.32 -11.10 17.82
N TYR A 96 6.46 -9.80 17.58
CA TYR A 96 6.07 -9.20 16.30
C TYR A 96 7.28 -8.70 15.53
N LEU A 97 7.42 -9.20 14.30
CA LEU A 97 8.46 -8.75 13.39
C LEU A 97 8.09 -7.41 12.76
N GLY A 98 6.83 -7.22 12.38
CA GLY A 98 6.40 -6.08 11.57
C GLY A 98 4.91 -6.12 11.25
N ILE A 99 4.52 -5.35 10.24
CA ILE A 99 3.16 -5.30 9.71
C ILE A 99 3.24 -5.58 8.20
N LEU A 100 2.50 -6.58 7.74
CA LEU A 100 2.37 -6.86 6.31
C LEU A 100 1.18 -6.08 5.77
N ASP A 101 1.38 -5.34 4.69
CA ASP A 101 0.32 -4.63 3.97
C ASP A 101 0.46 -4.76 2.45
N TYR A 102 -0.57 -4.33 1.71
CA TYR A 102 -0.55 -4.40 0.25
C TYR A 102 0.53 -3.52 -0.40
N SER A 103 1.08 -2.51 0.28
CA SER A 103 2.21 -1.76 -0.29
C SER A 103 3.49 -2.56 -0.27
N ALA A 104 3.78 -3.27 0.83
CA ALA A 104 4.94 -4.17 0.87
C ALA A 104 4.83 -5.28 -0.19
N ILE A 105 3.61 -5.80 -0.40
CA ILE A 105 3.33 -6.79 -1.45
C ILE A 105 3.53 -6.20 -2.85
N VAL A 106 3.03 -4.99 -3.14
CA VAL A 106 3.25 -4.30 -4.42
C VAL A 106 4.75 -4.10 -4.69
N LEU A 107 5.52 -3.65 -3.69
CA LEU A 107 6.96 -3.47 -3.83
C LEU A 107 7.67 -4.77 -4.22
N TRP A 108 7.33 -5.86 -3.52
CA TRP A 108 7.84 -7.19 -3.84
C TRP A 108 7.44 -7.64 -5.25
N VAL A 109 6.19 -7.44 -5.67
CA VAL A 109 5.74 -7.78 -7.04
C VAL A 109 6.55 -7.01 -8.08
N LEU A 110 6.74 -5.71 -7.89
CA LEU A 110 7.46 -4.85 -8.84
C LEU A 110 8.94 -5.24 -8.96
N GLU A 111 9.64 -5.49 -7.85
CA GLU A 111 11.05 -5.90 -7.89
C GLU A 111 11.23 -7.24 -8.61
N ASN A 112 10.35 -8.21 -8.34
CA ASN A 112 10.43 -9.51 -9.01
C ASN A 112 10.05 -9.44 -10.49
N ALA A 113 9.14 -8.54 -10.87
CA ALA A 113 8.85 -8.28 -12.27
C ALA A 113 10.08 -7.70 -13.01
N GLU A 114 10.82 -6.78 -12.39
CA GLU A 114 12.04 -6.20 -12.94
C GLU A 114 13.16 -7.25 -13.08
N LEU A 115 13.41 -8.05 -12.04
CA LEU A 115 14.40 -9.13 -12.07
C LEU A 115 14.08 -10.17 -13.17
N ALA A 116 12.81 -10.54 -13.32
CA ALA A 116 12.39 -11.45 -14.37
C ALA A 116 12.56 -10.87 -15.78
N ALA A 117 12.41 -9.55 -15.95
CA ALA A 117 12.68 -8.88 -17.22
C ALA A 117 14.18 -8.89 -17.59
N VAL A 118 15.05 -8.64 -16.60
CA VAL A 118 16.52 -8.68 -16.79
C VAL A 118 17.00 -10.09 -17.15
N ALA A 119 16.50 -11.13 -16.48
CA ALA A 119 16.88 -12.51 -16.78
C ALA A 119 16.54 -12.93 -18.22
N LEU A 120 15.38 -12.52 -18.74
CA LEU A 120 14.96 -12.78 -20.12
C LEU A 120 15.86 -12.07 -21.14
N THR A 121 16.21 -10.81 -20.90
CA THR A 121 17.10 -10.06 -21.81
C THR A 121 18.50 -10.66 -21.85
N ALA A 122 19.07 -11.03 -20.69
CA ALA A 122 20.36 -11.72 -20.62
C ALA A 122 20.34 -13.10 -21.31
N GLY A 123 19.27 -13.89 -21.12
CA GLY A 123 19.08 -15.17 -21.78
C GLY A 123 18.94 -15.04 -23.30
N SER A 124 18.23 -14.01 -23.77
CA SER A 124 18.08 -13.72 -25.20
C SER A 124 19.38 -13.27 -25.87
N ALA A 125 20.22 -12.50 -25.17
CA ALA A 125 21.55 -12.11 -25.64
C ALA A 125 22.50 -13.31 -25.72
N ALA A 126 22.44 -14.22 -24.73
CA ALA A 126 23.19 -15.47 -24.76
C ALA A 126 22.75 -16.39 -25.91
N ALA A 127 21.44 -16.48 -26.19
CA ALA A 127 20.92 -17.26 -27.32
C ALA A 127 21.26 -16.64 -28.68
N ALA A 128 21.22 -15.30 -28.80
CA ALA A 128 21.57 -14.58 -30.03
C ALA A 128 23.08 -14.60 -30.33
N GLY A 129 23.93 -14.74 -29.32
CA GLY A 129 25.38 -14.97 -29.47
C GLY A 129 25.75 -16.40 -29.91
N VAL A 130 24.82 -17.34 -29.83
CA VAL A 130 24.98 -18.73 -30.30
C VAL A 130 24.40 -18.83 -31.72
N GLY A 131 24.99 -18.07 -32.65
CA GLY A 131 24.56 -18.00 -34.04
C GLY A 131 25.73 -17.93 -35.01
N ALA A 132 26.04 -19.08 -35.60
CA ALA A 132 26.97 -19.33 -36.73
C ALA A 132 28.48 -19.43 -36.42
N GLY A 133 28.90 -20.62 -35.95
CA GLY A 133 30.17 -21.22 -36.36
C GLY A 133 31.19 -21.51 -35.25
N ALA A 134 30.99 -22.61 -34.51
CA ALA A 134 32.05 -23.54 -34.09
C ALA A 134 31.43 -24.64 -33.22
N VAL A 135 31.32 -25.84 -33.78
CA VAL A 135 31.21 -27.07 -32.99
C VAL A 135 32.58 -27.29 -32.35
N GLY A 136 32.71 -27.10 -31.04
CA GLY A 136 33.98 -27.37 -30.35
C GLY A 136 34.08 -26.84 -28.91
N ALA A 137 33.73 -27.69 -27.94
CA ALA A 137 34.27 -27.80 -26.59
C ALA A 137 34.63 -26.53 -25.78
N LEU A 138 33.77 -26.16 -24.82
CA LEU A 138 34.05 -25.55 -23.50
C LEU A 138 32.68 -25.26 -22.86
N GLY A 139 32.29 -25.70 -21.68
CA GLY A 139 32.89 -26.47 -20.61
C GLY A 139 31.88 -26.39 -19.46
N ALA A 140 31.46 -27.53 -18.92
CA ALA A 140 30.63 -27.59 -17.73
C ALA A 140 31.35 -26.92 -16.56
N LEU A 141 30.78 -25.86 -15.99
CA LEU A 141 31.23 -25.33 -14.70
C LEU A 141 30.54 -26.13 -13.59
N ALA A 142 31.22 -27.20 -13.18
CA ALA A 142 31.00 -27.84 -11.90
C ALA A 142 31.36 -26.85 -10.80
N LEU A 143 30.42 -26.56 -9.90
CA LEU A 143 30.70 -25.93 -8.61
C LEU A 143 30.37 -26.93 -7.51
N GLY A 144 31.41 -27.61 -7.04
CA GLY A 144 31.40 -28.30 -5.76
C GLY A 144 32.74 -28.09 -5.09
N THR A 145 32.76 -27.32 -3.99
CA THR A 145 33.45 -27.63 -2.73
C THR A 145 33.09 -26.59 -1.64
N THR A 146 32.30 -27.05 -0.66
CA THR A 146 32.42 -26.85 0.80
C THR A 146 32.63 -25.44 1.39
N GLY A 147 31.53 -24.88 1.93
CA GLY A 147 31.49 -23.80 2.94
C GLY A 147 30.02 -23.43 3.25
N PRO A 148 29.62 -23.05 4.49
CA PRO A 148 28.21 -22.99 4.90
C PRO A 148 27.49 -21.70 4.48
N VAL A 149 27.64 -21.28 3.22
CA VAL A 149 26.89 -20.18 2.61
C VAL A 149 26.51 -20.58 1.18
N ALA A 150 25.61 -21.55 1.07
CA ALA A 150 24.92 -21.83 -0.19
C ALA A 150 23.66 -20.96 -0.23
N VAL A 151 23.82 -19.71 -0.63
CA VAL A 151 22.69 -18.88 -1.07
C VAL A 151 22.16 -19.54 -2.34
N ALA A 152 20.93 -20.04 -2.27
CA ALA A 152 20.24 -20.71 -3.37
C ALA A 152 20.17 -19.75 -4.57
N GLY A 153 21.07 -19.97 -5.53
CA GLY A 153 21.04 -19.32 -6.84
C GLY A 153 19.88 -19.83 -7.66
N LEU A 154 19.26 -18.92 -8.41
CA LEU A 154 18.22 -19.18 -9.41
C LEU A 154 18.58 -20.42 -10.25
N THR A 155 17.83 -21.49 -10.09
CA THR A 155 17.75 -22.50 -11.13
C THR A 155 16.71 -22.04 -12.13
N VAL A 156 17.17 -21.35 -13.18
CA VAL A 156 16.43 -21.27 -14.44
C VAL A 156 16.42 -22.69 -15.02
N ALA A 157 15.51 -23.52 -14.52
CA ALA A 157 15.20 -24.80 -15.11
C ALA A 157 14.39 -24.52 -16.38
N ALA A 158 15.13 -24.35 -17.48
CA ALA A 158 14.75 -24.66 -18.85
C ALA A 158 13.24 -24.84 -19.13
N VAL A 159 12.52 -23.74 -19.34
CA VAL A 159 11.34 -23.72 -20.25
C VAL A 159 11.77 -23.40 -21.69
N GLY A 160 13.06 -23.13 -21.93
CA GLY A 160 13.63 -22.85 -23.25
C GLY A 160 13.96 -24.09 -24.11
N ALA A 161 13.79 -25.31 -23.61
CA ALA A 161 14.21 -26.54 -24.29
C ALA A 161 13.04 -27.39 -24.85
N ALA A 162 11.85 -26.81 -25.04
CA ALA A 162 10.75 -27.44 -25.78
C ALA A 162 10.46 -26.77 -27.14
N VAL A 163 11.26 -25.77 -27.57
CA VAL A 163 11.06 -25.06 -28.85
C VAL A 163 12.10 -25.45 -29.92
N ALA A 164 13.03 -26.37 -29.63
CA ALA A 164 14.05 -26.77 -30.59
C ALA A 164 14.35 -28.26 -30.51
N GLY A 165 13.48 -29.10 -31.09
CA GLY A 165 13.80 -30.53 -31.24
C GLY A 165 12.67 -31.41 -31.75
N GLY A 166 12.50 -31.46 -33.08
CA GLY A 166 11.77 -32.52 -33.79
C GLY A 166 10.43 -32.05 -34.38
N MET A 167 10.13 -32.23 -35.67
CA MET A 167 10.73 -33.12 -36.65
C MET A 167 10.25 -32.70 -38.05
N VAL A 168 11.17 -32.77 -39.02
CA VAL A 168 10.98 -33.17 -40.42
C VAL A 168 9.86 -32.50 -41.23
N ALA A 169 10.31 -31.90 -42.34
CA ALA A 169 9.48 -31.38 -43.42
C ALA A 169 8.41 -32.36 -43.91
N ASP A 170 7.15 -31.93 -43.90
CA ASP A 170 6.32 -31.99 -45.10
C ASP A 170 5.29 -30.84 -45.11
N ARG A 171 4.87 -30.47 -46.31
CA ARG A 171 4.20 -29.23 -46.73
C ARG A 171 2.80 -29.05 -46.15
N GLY A 172 2.44 -27.79 -45.84
CA GLY A 172 1.08 -27.30 -46.10
C GLY A 172 0.48 -26.36 -45.06
N VAL A 173 0.46 -25.06 -45.41
CA VAL A 173 -0.54 -24.03 -45.05
C VAL A 173 -0.78 -23.78 -43.56
N GLY A 174 -0.25 -22.65 -43.09
CA GLY A 174 -0.39 -22.17 -41.74
C GLY A 174 -1.81 -21.77 -41.33
N ARG A 175 -2.06 -21.91 -40.03
CA ARG A 175 -2.93 -21.06 -39.22
C ARG A 175 -2.56 -21.22 -37.74
N ASP A 176 -2.13 -20.09 -37.18
CA ASP A 176 -2.41 -19.60 -35.83
C ASP A 176 -1.83 -20.35 -34.61
N ALA A 177 -0.56 -20.05 -34.31
CA ALA A 177 0.08 -20.24 -33.01
C ALA A 177 -0.59 -19.55 -31.79
N PRO A 178 -1.44 -18.50 -31.92
CA PRO A 178 -2.15 -17.93 -30.77
C PRO A 178 -3.22 -18.87 -30.18
N THR A 179 -3.78 -19.80 -30.97
CA THR A 179 -4.91 -20.63 -30.56
C THR A 179 -4.51 -21.81 -29.67
N ALA A 180 -3.22 -22.19 -29.64
CA ALA A 180 -2.72 -23.25 -28.77
C ALA A 180 -2.59 -22.82 -27.29
N ALA A 181 -2.56 -21.50 -27.02
CA ALA A 181 -2.51 -20.96 -25.66
C ALA A 181 -3.89 -20.91 -24.97
N ASP A 182 -4.98 -20.99 -25.75
CA ASP A 182 -6.35 -20.85 -25.23
C ASP A 182 -6.92 -22.16 -24.63
N HIS A 183 -6.24 -23.30 -24.79
CA HIS A 183 -6.75 -24.62 -24.38
C HIS A 183 -6.12 -25.22 -23.12
N MET A 184 -5.34 -24.47 -22.32
CA MET A 184 -4.65 -25.01 -21.13
C MET A 184 -4.95 -24.27 -19.82
N GLY A 185 -6.08 -23.56 -19.76
CA GLY A 185 -6.44 -22.62 -18.70
C GLY A 185 -6.72 -23.18 -17.29
N GLU A 186 -6.41 -24.42 -16.97
CA GLU A 186 -6.50 -24.91 -15.57
C GLU A 186 -5.20 -25.59 -15.11
N ASP A 187 -4.52 -26.36 -15.97
CA ASP A 187 -3.27 -27.04 -15.63
C ASP A 187 -2.02 -26.14 -15.71
N PHE A 188 -2.05 -25.08 -16.51
CA PHE A 188 -0.94 -24.12 -16.64
C PHE A 188 -0.78 -23.24 -15.39
N PHE A 189 -1.85 -23.04 -14.62
CA PHE A 189 -1.84 -22.21 -13.43
C PHE A 189 -1.17 -22.86 -12.22
N LYS A 190 -1.13 -24.20 -12.17
CA LYS A 190 -0.23 -24.90 -11.25
C LYS A 190 1.24 -24.57 -11.53
N VAL A 191 1.61 -24.19 -12.76
CA VAL A 191 3.00 -23.96 -13.17
C VAL A 191 3.47 -22.51 -12.90
N LEU A 192 2.60 -21.50 -12.91
CA LEU A 192 3.02 -20.10 -12.66
C LEU A 192 3.02 -19.68 -11.19
N VAL A 193 2.15 -20.24 -10.35
CA VAL A 193 2.35 -20.18 -8.87
C VAL A 193 3.54 -21.07 -8.46
N GLN A 194 4.10 -21.85 -9.39
CA GLN A 194 5.37 -22.57 -9.23
C GLN A 194 6.61 -21.80 -9.74
N GLU A 195 6.46 -20.60 -10.34
CA GLU A 195 7.61 -19.78 -10.74
C GLU A 195 8.27 -19.15 -9.51
N GLU A 196 9.58 -19.33 -9.40
CA GLU A 196 10.37 -18.65 -8.38
C GLU A 196 10.48 -17.15 -8.72
N PRO A 197 10.31 -16.24 -7.74
CA PRO A 197 10.21 -16.49 -6.30
C PRO A 197 8.77 -16.46 -5.74
N PHE A 198 7.74 -16.28 -6.58
CA PHE A 198 6.34 -16.17 -6.15
C PHE A 198 5.83 -17.43 -5.43
N ARG A 199 6.40 -18.59 -5.76
CA ARG A 199 6.12 -19.88 -5.13
C ARG A 199 6.60 -19.99 -3.68
N SER A 200 7.82 -19.53 -3.40
CA SER A 200 8.55 -19.91 -2.18
C SER A 200 8.77 -18.74 -1.21
N THR A 201 8.47 -17.52 -1.64
CA THR A 201 8.67 -16.33 -0.81
C THR A 201 7.80 -16.43 0.44
N LYS A 202 8.45 -16.30 1.60
CA LYS A 202 7.81 -16.20 2.91
C LYS A 202 7.64 -14.75 3.34
N VAL A 203 6.63 -14.49 4.18
CA VAL A 203 6.33 -13.16 4.74
C VAL A 203 7.55 -12.52 5.41
N GLU A 204 8.37 -13.31 6.09
CA GLU A 204 9.58 -12.83 6.75
C GLU A 204 10.53 -12.06 5.81
N SER A 205 10.68 -12.54 4.57
CA SER A 205 11.55 -11.90 3.57
C SER A 205 11.03 -10.52 3.18
N ILE A 206 9.71 -10.38 2.99
CA ILE A 206 9.09 -9.09 2.65
C ILE A 206 9.19 -8.11 3.82
N ILE A 207 8.97 -8.58 5.06
CA ILE A 207 9.02 -7.73 6.26
C ILE A 207 10.44 -7.25 6.59
N LYS A 208 11.47 -7.96 6.12
CA LYS A 208 12.86 -7.53 6.23
C LYS A 208 13.24 -6.54 5.12
N THR A 209 12.77 -6.75 3.89
CA THR A 209 13.20 -5.98 2.71
C THR A 209 12.32 -4.77 2.38
N PHE A 210 11.00 -4.89 2.51
CA PHE A 210 10.02 -3.91 1.99
C PHE A 210 9.22 -3.21 3.10
N ARG A 211 9.77 -3.14 4.31
CA ARG A 211 9.06 -2.60 5.47
C ARG A 211 8.80 -1.11 5.30
N TRP A 212 7.52 -0.74 5.23
CA TRP A 212 7.10 0.67 5.14
C TRP A 212 7.24 1.43 6.47
N ALA A 213 7.00 0.78 7.61
CA ALA A 213 7.09 1.40 8.93
C ALA A 213 7.44 0.36 10.02
N PRO A 214 8.09 0.76 11.13
CA PRO A 214 8.32 -0.13 12.26
C PRO A 214 7.00 -0.58 12.91
N PHE A 215 7.04 -1.74 13.58
CA PHE A 215 5.92 -2.15 14.42
C PHE A 215 5.88 -1.24 15.65
N LEU A 216 4.87 -0.38 15.72
CA LEU A 216 4.78 0.71 16.68
C LEU A 216 3.51 0.60 17.53
N PRO A 217 3.52 -0.24 18.58
CA PRO A 217 2.34 -0.42 19.40
C PRO A 217 2.16 0.75 20.36
N ILE A 218 0.91 1.04 20.68
CA ILE A 218 0.52 1.94 21.78
C ILE A 218 -0.20 1.16 22.88
N ARG A 219 -0.42 1.80 24.01
CA ARG A 219 -1.09 1.20 25.17
C ARG A 219 -2.58 1.58 25.20
N PRO A 220 -3.44 0.78 25.85
CA PRO A 220 -4.89 1.08 25.92
C PRO A 220 -5.23 2.39 26.64
N ASP A 221 -4.38 2.87 27.53
CA ASP A 221 -4.53 4.14 28.26
C ASP A 221 -3.85 5.32 27.55
N SER A 222 -3.19 5.11 26.40
CA SER A 222 -2.71 6.21 25.56
C SER A 222 -3.88 7.06 25.05
N SER A 223 -3.61 8.34 24.75
CA SER A 223 -4.64 9.23 24.22
C SER A 223 -5.03 8.91 22.77
N MET A 224 -6.30 9.14 22.40
CA MET A 224 -6.74 9.07 21.02
C MET A 224 -6.06 10.13 20.14
N LEU A 225 -5.68 11.29 20.70
CA LEU A 225 -4.87 12.28 20.00
C LEU A 225 -3.56 11.68 19.47
N THR A 226 -2.89 10.83 20.27
CA THR A 226 -1.70 10.09 19.83
C THR A 226 -1.99 9.23 18.59
N VAL A 227 -3.10 8.48 18.59
CA VAL A 227 -3.52 7.67 17.42
C VAL A 227 -3.76 8.54 16.19
N LEU A 228 -4.50 9.64 16.36
CA LEU A 228 -4.83 10.52 15.25
C LEU A 228 -3.57 11.17 14.65
N LEU A 229 -2.60 11.60 15.48
CA LEU A 229 -1.31 12.12 15.03
C LEU A 229 -0.49 11.06 14.30
N LEU A 230 -0.42 9.83 14.84
CA LEU A 230 0.28 8.73 14.20
C LEU A 230 -0.27 8.42 12.80
N LEU A 231 -1.61 8.39 12.67
CA LEU A 231 -2.29 8.10 11.41
C LEU A 231 -2.29 9.27 10.41
N SER A 232 -2.23 10.51 10.91
CA SER A 232 -2.19 11.73 10.09
C SER A 232 -0.76 12.22 9.84
N LYS A 233 -0.22 13.02 10.77
CA LYS A 233 1.08 13.66 10.72
C LYS A 233 2.21 12.67 10.42
N TYR A 234 2.28 11.56 11.16
CA TYR A 234 3.35 10.57 11.02
C TYR A 234 3.07 9.52 9.94
N ARG A 235 1.98 9.70 9.19
CA ARG A 235 1.66 8.95 7.97
C ARG A 235 1.56 7.43 8.15
N LEU A 236 1.38 6.94 9.39
CA LEU A 236 1.08 5.53 9.63
C LEU A 236 -0.31 5.19 9.07
N ARG A 237 -0.48 3.95 8.63
CA ARG A 237 -1.76 3.47 8.07
C ARG A 237 -2.61 2.76 9.13
N ASN A 238 -1.96 2.25 10.15
CA ASN A 238 -2.54 1.50 11.24
C ASN A 238 -1.68 1.67 12.50
N VAL A 239 -2.29 1.42 13.65
CA VAL A 239 -1.69 1.53 14.97
C VAL A 239 -2.09 0.28 15.79
N PRO A 240 -1.16 -0.66 16.03
CA PRO A 240 -1.39 -1.77 16.94
C PRO A 240 -1.57 -1.28 18.38
N VAL A 241 -2.44 -1.95 19.14
CA VAL A 241 -2.64 -1.72 20.56
C VAL A 241 -2.25 -2.98 21.33
N VAL A 242 -1.27 -2.85 22.22
CA VAL A 242 -0.74 -3.94 23.04
C VAL A 242 -0.95 -3.59 24.51
N GLU A 243 -1.46 -4.54 25.29
CA GLU A 243 -1.75 -4.33 26.71
C GLU A 243 -0.52 -4.60 27.58
N THR A 244 -0.37 -3.87 28.68
CA THR A 244 0.74 -4.07 29.61
C THR A 244 0.70 -5.48 30.19
N GLY A 245 1.80 -6.23 30.07
CA GLY A 245 1.91 -7.60 30.58
C GLY A 245 1.28 -8.67 29.68
N ASN A 246 0.62 -8.29 28.58
CA ASN A 246 0.19 -9.21 27.54
C ASN A 246 0.90 -8.86 26.22
N PRO A 247 1.79 -9.74 25.72
CA PRO A 247 2.54 -9.45 24.50
C PRO A 247 1.68 -9.45 23.23
N SER A 248 0.40 -9.85 23.29
CA SER A 248 -0.47 -9.92 22.11
C SER A 248 -1.11 -8.58 21.74
N VAL A 249 -1.33 -8.39 20.44
CA VAL A 249 -2.08 -7.25 19.92
C VAL A 249 -3.56 -7.45 20.24
N LYS A 250 -4.08 -6.59 21.12
CA LYS A 250 -5.49 -6.57 21.52
C LYS A 250 -6.36 -5.91 20.48
N ASN A 251 -5.88 -4.81 19.90
CA ASN A 251 -6.63 -4.04 18.90
C ASN A 251 -5.71 -3.54 17.77
N PHE A 252 -6.29 -3.21 16.61
CA PHE A 252 -5.55 -2.78 15.43
C PHE A 252 -6.30 -1.64 14.75
N ILE A 253 -5.93 -0.40 15.10
CA ILE A 253 -6.69 0.79 14.70
C ILE A 253 -6.22 1.27 13.32
N THR A 254 -7.13 1.36 12.36
CA THR A 254 -6.84 1.82 10.99
C THR A 254 -7.45 3.20 10.72
N GLN A 255 -6.95 3.90 9.68
CA GLN A 255 -7.55 5.17 9.25
C GLN A 255 -9.05 5.02 8.92
N SER A 256 -9.43 3.93 8.23
CA SER A 256 -10.83 3.65 7.88
C SER A 256 -11.70 3.45 9.12
N ALA A 257 -11.17 2.80 10.16
CA ALA A 257 -11.87 2.64 11.44
C ALA A 257 -12.11 3.98 12.13
N ILE A 258 -11.12 4.88 12.13
CA ILE A 258 -11.29 6.24 12.66
C ILE A 258 -12.41 6.99 11.92
N VAL A 259 -12.38 7.02 10.59
CA VAL A 259 -13.40 7.73 9.80
C VAL A 259 -14.79 7.12 9.98
N LYS A 260 -14.89 5.79 10.12
CA LYS A 260 -16.15 5.13 10.48
C LYS A 260 -16.62 5.50 11.89
N GLY A 261 -15.72 5.59 12.87
CA GLY A 261 -16.04 6.06 14.22
C GLY A 261 -16.51 7.53 14.24
N LEU A 262 -15.90 8.38 13.41
CA LEU A 262 -16.34 9.77 13.21
C LEU A 262 -17.75 9.82 12.60
N GLN A 263 -18.04 9.01 11.57
CA GLN A 263 -19.39 8.91 11.00
C GLN A 263 -20.45 8.55 12.05
N GLN A 264 -20.13 7.65 12.99
CA GLN A 264 -21.02 7.26 14.09
C GLN A 264 -21.27 8.37 15.11
N CYS A 265 -20.56 9.50 15.03
CA CYS A 265 -20.80 10.67 15.86
C CYS A 265 -21.86 11.63 15.29
N LYS A 266 -22.48 11.30 14.14
CA LYS A 266 -23.62 12.05 13.57
C LYS A 266 -24.72 12.28 14.62
N GLY A 267 -25.21 13.51 14.73
CA GLY A 267 -26.17 13.92 15.75
C GLY A 267 -25.54 14.43 17.06
N ARG A 268 -24.21 14.49 17.16
CA ARG A 268 -23.51 15.17 18.25
C ARG A 268 -23.16 16.58 17.82
N ASP A 269 -23.51 17.59 18.62
CA ASP A 269 -23.30 19.01 18.31
C ASP A 269 -21.91 19.35 17.79
N TRP A 270 -20.86 18.80 18.42
CA TRP A 270 -19.48 19.05 18.01
C TRP A 270 -19.16 18.47 16.62
N PHE A 271 -19.72 17.30 16.29
CA PHE A 271 -19.51 16.62 15.03
C PHE A 271 -20.33 17.26 13.94
N ASP A 272 -21.60 17.57 14.21
CA ASP A 272 -22.49 18.22 13.25
C ASP A 272 -21.98 19.63 12.89
N CYS A 273 -21.40 20.35 13.86
CA CYS A 273 -20.74 21.64 13.63
C CYS A 273 -19.60 21.51 12.61
N ILE A 274 -18.59 20.67 12.87
CA ILE A 274 -17.43 20.54 11.97
C ILE A 274 -17.78 19.85 10.65
N SER A 275 -18.68 18.87 10.65
CA SER A 275 -19.05 18.11 9.44
C SER A 275 -19.91 18.94 8.46
N SER A 276 -20.58 19.98 8.94
CA SER A 276 -21.33 20.92 8.09
C SER A 276 -20.44 21.88 7.30
N CYS A 277 -19.19 22.08 7.71
CA CYS A 277 -18.26 22.98 7.03
C CYS A 277 -17.89 22.46 5.62
N PRO A 278 -17.78 23.36 4.62
CA PRO A 278 -17.30 23.01 3.28
C PRO A 278 -15.83 22.58 3.31
N LEU A 279 -15.41 21.77 2.34
CA LEU A 279 -14.01 21.33 2.20
C LEU A 279 -13.01 22.49 2.16
N SER A 280 -13.41 23.63 1.57
CA SER A 280 -12.59 24.85 1.50
C SER A 280 -12.18 25.40 2.86
N ASP A 281 -12.99 25.21 3.91
CA ASP A 281 -12.68 25.68 5.26
C ASP A 281 -11.56 24.87 5.91
N PHE A 282 -11.28 23.67 5.39
CA PHE A 282 -10.16 22.83 5.80
C PHE A 282 -8.95 22.97 4.88
N GLY A 283 -9.06 23.78 3.82
CA GLY A 283 -8.04 23.86 2.77
C GLY A 283 -7.96 22.61 1.89
N LEU A 284 -9.05 21.83 1.83
CA LEU A 284 -9.15 20.63 1.01
C LEU A 284 -9.64 20.94 -0.41
N PRO A 285 -9.24 20.13 -1.42
CA PRO A 285 -8.26 19.04 -1.33
C PRO A 285 -6.83 19.58 -1.17
N PHE A 286 -5.97 18.86 -0.42
CA PHE A 286 -4.56 19.29 -0.26
C PHE A 286 -3.75 19.08 -1.54
N MET A 287 -4.04 18.00 -2.28
CA MET A 287 -3.53 17.76 -3.63
C MET A 287 -4.44 18.44 -4.65
N SER A 288 -3.88 19.42 -5.36
CA SER A 288 -4.55 20.21 -6.38
C SER A 288 -4.49 19.53 -7.76
N TYR A 289 -5.17 20.09 -8.77
CA TYR A 289 -5.31 19.55 -10.12
C TYR A 289 -4.00 18.96 -10.68
N GLY A 290 -2.91 19.72 -10.67
CA GLY A 290 -1.62 19.31 -11.24
C GLY A 290 -0.85 18.27 -10.42
N GLU A 291 -1.27 18.02 -9.18
CA GLU A 291 -0.61 17.10 -8.25
C GLU A 291 -1.30 15.74 -8.17
N VAL A 292 -2.55 15.64 -8.65
CA VAL A 292 -3.24 14.35 -8.73
C VAL A 292 -2.61 13.53 -9.86
N ILE A 293 -1.84 12.52 -9.49
CA ILE A 293 -1.28 11.56 -10.46
C ILE A 293 -2.40 10.64 -10.93
N SER A 294 -2.54 10.49 -12.25
CA SER A 294 -3.59 9.71 -12.92
C SER A 294 -2.98 8.80 -13.99
N VAL A 295 -3.73 7.78 -14.41
CA VAL A 295 -3.36 6.87 -15.51
C VAL A 295 -4.45 6.82 -16.57
N SER A 296 -4.06 6.52 -17.81
CA SER A 296 -4.97 6.16 -18.89
C SER A 296 -5.42 4.71 -18.76
N GLY A 297 -6.55 4.37 -19.39
CA GLY A 297 -7.01 2.99 -19.50
C GLY A 297 -6.07 2.07 -20.31
N ASP A 298 -5.30 2.65 -21.23
CA ASP A 298 -4.36 1.94 -22.09
C ASP A 298 -2.99 1.70 -21.44
N ASP A 299 -2.69 2.40 -20.33
CA ASP A 299 -1.45 2.22 -19.57
C ASP A 299 -1.38 0.80 -18.98
N LEU A 300 -0.17 0.31 -18.74
CA LEU A 300 0.00 -1.01 -18.13
C LEU A 300 -0.30 -0.97 -16.63
N ILE A 301 -0.93 -2.03 -16.12
CA ILE A 301 -1.24 -2.12 -14.68
C ILE A 301 0.01 -2.08 -13.79
N LEU A 302 1.14 -2.62 -14.27
CA LEU A 302 2.42 -2.54 -13.56
C LEU A 302 2.97 -1.12 -13.50
N GLU A 303 2.77 -0.31 -14.55
CA GLU A 303 3.15 1.11 -14.56
C GLU A 303 2.29 1.88 -13.57
N ALA A 304 0.99 1.58 -13.47
CA ALA A 304 0.13 2.16 -12.44
C ALA A 304 0.62 1.82 -11.02
N PHE A 305 0.99 0.56 -10.74
CA PHE A 305 1.58 0.20 -9.44
C PHE A 305 2.95 0.85 -9.18
N LYS A 306 3.76 1.00 -10.22
CA LYS A 306 5.04 1.73 -10.15
C LYS A 306 4.83 3.21 -9.85
N LEU A 307 3.89 3.87 -10.52
CA LEU A 307 3.51 5.25 -10.22
C LEU A 307 3.02 5.41 -8.77
N MET A 308 2.25 4.45 -8.25
CA MET A 308 1.83 4.43 -6.84
C MET A 308 3.02 4.32 -5.88
N LYS A 309 4.00 3.47 -6.19
CA LYS A 309 5.25 3.33 -5.43
C LYS A 309 6.05 4.63 -5.45
N ASP A 310 6.37 5.12 -6.64
CA ASP A 310 7.32 6.24 -6.85
C ASP A 310 6.78 7.54 -6.24
N ASN A 311 5.46 7.73 -6.31
CA ASN A 311 4.78 8.90 -5.76
C ASN A 311 4.17 8.66 -4.37
N ARG A 312 4.31 7.46 -3.81
CA ARG A 312 3.84 7.08 -2.46
C ARG A 312 2.34 7.28 -2.24
N VAL A 313 1.55 7.06 -3.28
CA VAL A 313 0.09 7.15 -3.26
C VAL A 313 -0.53 5.76 -3.27
N GLY A 314 -1.59 5.54 -2.49
CA GLY A 314 -2.20 4.20 -2.37
C GLY A 314 -3.10 3.79 -3.54
N GLY A 315 -3.14 4.57 -4.62
CA GLY A 315 -4.10 4.40 -5.72
C GLY A 315 -4.12 5.60 -6.66
N LEU A 316 -4.73 5.44 -7.84
CA LEU A 316 -4.74 6.39 -8.94
C LEU A 316 -6.13 6.43 -9.58
N PRO A 317 -6.67 7.62 -9.93
CA PRO A 317 -7.82 7.72 -10.82
C PRO A 317 -7.41 7.30 -12.23
N VAL A 318 -8.29 6.55 -12.87
CA VAL A 318 -8.20 6.24 -14.31
C VAL A 318 -8.99 7.31 -15.04
N VAL A 319 -8.35 8.01 -15.95
CA VAL A 319 -8.92 9.17 -16.64
C VAL A 319 -8.90 8.97 -18.15
N GLU A 320 -9.87 9.59 -18.84
CA GLU A 320 -9.99 9.56 -20.30
C GLU A 320 -9.94 10.98 -20.89
N GLY A 321 -9.23 11.10 -22.00
CA GLY A 321 -9.14 12.33 -22.78
C GLY A 321 -8.37 13.47 -22.10
N PRO A 322 -8.20 14.61 -22.81
CA PRO A 322 -7.43 15.75 -22.32
C PRO A 322 -8.10 16.45 -21.13
N ARG A 323 -9.42 16.31 -20.98
CA ARG A 323 -10.20 16.86 -19.86
C ARG A 323 -10.14 16.00 -18.59
N ARG A 324 -9.33 14.94 -18.57
CA ARG A 324 -9.12 14.07 -17.40
C ARG A 324 -10.43 13.57 -16.76
N LYS A 325 -11.36 13.16 -17.61
CA LYS A 325 -12.66 12.63 -17.16
C LYS A 325 -12.44 11.34 -16.40
N ILE A 326 -12.93 11.24 -15.17
CA ILE A 326 -12.73 10.02 -14.39
C ILE A 326 -13.61 8.87 -14.91
N VAL A 327 -12.99 7.74 -15.22
CA VAL A 327 -13.65 6.53 -15.73
C VAL A 327 -13.43 5.30 -14.85
N GLY A 328 -12.47 5.36 -13.93
CA GLY A 328 -12.18 4.26 -13.00
C GLY A 328 -11.21 4.68 -11.90
N SER A 329 -10.82 3.72 -11.06
CA SER A 329 -9.78 3.90 -10.05
C SER A 329 -9.07 2.59 -9.82
N VAL A 330 -7.74 2.64 -9.67
CA VAL A 330 -6.90 1.51 -9.27
C VAL A 330 -6.32 1.80 -7.89
N SER A 331 -6.28 0.80 -7.02
CA SER A 331 -5.74 0.85 -5.66
C SER A 331 -4.60 -0.13 -5.49
N ILE A 332 -3.68 0.13 -4.57
CA ILE A 332 -2.65 -0.86 -4.17
C ILE A 332 -3.28 -2.19 -3.71
N HIS A 333 -4.53 -2.16 -3.24
CA HIS A 333 -5.26 -3.36 -2.80
C HIS A 333 -5.58 -4.29 -3.96
N ASP A 334 -5.65 -3.76 -5.18
CA ASP A 334 -6.02 -4.51 -6.36
C ASP A 334 -4.90 -5.45 -6.82
N VAL A 335 -3.65 -5.27 -6.33
CA VAL A 335 -2.55 -6.22 -6.55
C VAL A 335 -2.94 -7.64 -6.14
N ARG A 336 -3.85 -7.80 -5.18
CA ARG A 336 -4.39 -9.11 -4.79
C ARG A 336 -4.99 -9.85 -5.97
N PHE A 337 -5.58 -9.16 -6.93
CA PHE A 337 -6.15 -9.81 -8.10
C PHE A 337 -5.09 -10.34 -9.04
N LEU A 338 -3.93 -9.69 -9.16
CA LEU A 338 -2.80 -10.26 -9.90
C LEU A 338 -2.30 -11.55 -9.23
N LEU A 339 -2.33 -11.63 -7.90
CA LEU A 339 -1.80 -12.77 -7.16
C LEU A 339 -2.83 -13.90 -6.95
N LEU A 340 -4.12 -13.57 -6.91
CA LEU A 340 -5.21 -14.52 -6.64
C LEU A 340 -5.98 -14.93 -7.90
N ARG A 341 -5.80 -14.23 -9.05
CA ARG A 341 -6.44 -14.58 -10.33
C ARG A 341 -5.40 -14.97 -11.36
N PRO A 342 -5.24 -16.27 -11.62
CA PRO A 342 -4.15 -16.76 -12.44
C PRO A 342 -4.14 -16.22 -13.89
N GLU A 343 -5.31 -15.94 -14.47
CA GLU A 343 -5.48 -15.42 -15.82
C GLU A 343 -4.82 -14.04 -15.97
N LEU A 344 -5.00 -13.18 -14.96
CA LEU A 344 -4.40 -11.85 -14.93
C LEU A 344 -2.90 -11.92 -14.73
N PHE A 345 -2.44 -12.86 -13.89
CA PHE A 345 -1.01 -13.05 -13.68
C PHE A 345 -0.29 -13.46 -14.95
N SER A 346 -0.85 -14.35 -15.77
CA SER A 346 -0.17 -14.83 -16.99
C SER A 346 0.05 -13.72 -18.03
N SER A 347 -0.82 -12.72 -18.02
CA SER A 347 -0.79 -11.57 -18.92
C SER A 347 -0.17 -10.32 -18.31
N PHE A 348 0.31 -10.37 -17.06
CA PHE A 348 0.58 -9.20 -16.21
C PHE A 348 1.50 -8.13 -16.84
N ARG A 349 2.44 -8.54 -17.71
CA ARG A 349 3.36 -7.64 -18.42
C ARG A 349 2.72 -6.81 -19.52
N ARG A 350 1.57 -7.25 -20.05
CA ARG A 350 0.84 -6.62 -21.15
C ARG A 350 -0.58 -6.21 -20.74
N LEU A 351 -0.95 -6.46 -19.49
CA LEU A 351 -2.28 -6.23 -18.98
C LEU A 351 -2.51 -4.72 -18.81
N THR A 352 -3.43 -4.18 -19.58
CA THR A 352 -3.83 -2.77 -19.51
C THR A 352 -4.67 -2.51 -18.25
N VAL A 353 -4.72 -1.26 -17.80
CA VAL A 353 -5.57 -0.84 -16.69
C VAL A 353 -7.04 -1.13 -16.97
N THR A 354 -7.54 -0.85 -18.19
CA THR A 354 -8.93 -1.12 -18.57
C THR A 354 -9.26 -2.61 -18.53
N ASP A 355 -8.39 -3.47 -19.09
CA ASP A 355 -8.63 -4.92 -19.09
C ASP A 355 -8.54 -5.52 -17.68
N PHE A 356 -7.62 -5.00 -16.85
CA PHE A 356 -7.53 -5.35 -15.44
C PHE A 356 -8.81 -4.98 -14.67
N LEU A 357 -9.31 -3.75 -14.82
CA LEU A 357 -10.53 -3.31 -14.14
C LEU A 357 -11.76 -4.11 -14.59
N ARG A 358 -11.91 -4.35 -15.90
CA ARG A 358 -13.01 -5.17 -16.45
C ARG A 358 -13.02 -6.58 -15.88
N SER A 359 -11.83 -7.12 -15.62
CA SER A 359 -11.69 -8.47 -15.11
C SER A 359 -11.95 -8.57 -13.62
N THR A 360 -11.65 -7.54 -12.82
CA THR A 360 -11.56 -7.65 -11.36
C THR A 360 -12.84 -7.35 -10.58
N ALA A 361 -13.74 -6.51 -11.11
CA ALA A 361 -15.07 -6.25 -10.56
C ALA A 361 -15.98 -5.64 -11.64
N PRO A 362 -17.32 -5.67 -11.48
CA PRO A 362 -18.18 -4.73 -12.21
C PRO A 362 -17.66 -3.33 -11.91
N ALA A 363 -17.58 -2.47 -12.93
CA ALA A 363 -17.06 -1.11 -12.78
C ALA A 363 -17.89 -0.32 -11.76
N GLU A 364 -17.54 -0.44 -10.47
CA GLU A 364 -18.04 0.47 -9.45
C GLU A 364 -17.45 1.83 -9.78
N PHE A 365 -18.32 2.75 -10.15
CA PHE A 365 -17.90 4.11 -10.45
C PHE A 365 -17.10 4.67 -9.26
N PRO A 366 -15.95 5.30 -9.53
CA PRO A 366 -15.12 5.87 -8.48
C PRO A 366 -15.93 6.85 -7.63
N VAL A 367 -15.60 6.94 -6.35
CA VAL A 367 -16.30 7.83 -5.43
C VAL A 367 -15.87 9.26 -5.73
N THR A 368 -16.82 10.10 -6.13
CA THR A 368 -16.57 11.49 -6.46
C THR A 368 -17.37 12.43 -5.54
N CYS A 369 -16.88 13.66 -5.39
CA CYS A 369 -17.62 14.77 -4.80
C CYS A 369 -17.31 16.06 -5.55
N SER A 370 -18.18 17.05 -5.41
CA SER A 370 -17.94 18.40 -5.92
C SER A 370 -16.97 19.17 -5.01
N SER A 371 -16.44 20.30 -5.49
CA SER A 371 -15.54 21.17 -4.72
C SER A 371 -16.22 21.91 -3.56
N ASP A 372 -17.54 22.08 -3.63
CA ASP A 372 -18.38 22.70 -2.60
C ASP A 372 -18.96 21.69 -1.59
N ALA A 373 -18.57 20.41 -1.70
CA ALA A 373 -18.98 19.37 -0.76
C ALA A 373 -18.62 19.72 0.70
N THR A 374 -19.39 19.17 1.64
CA THR A 374 -19.11 19.30 3.07
C THR A 374 -18.21 18.18 3.56
N LEU A 375 -17.45 18.41 4.63
CA LEU A 375 -16.62 17.37 5.26
C LEU A 375 -17.47 16.15 5.66
N GLY A 376 -18.70 16.37 6.15
CA GLY A 376 -19.64 15.32 6.52
C GLY A 376 -20.02 14.42 5.35
N SER A 377 -20.29 15.00 4.18
CA SER A 377 -20.60 14.22 2.97
C SER A 377 -19.42 13.34 2.53
N VAL A 378 -18.19 13.84 2.67
CA VAL A 378 -16.97 13.07 2.37
C VAL A 378 -16.74 11.96 3.39
N ILE A 379 -16.93 12.22 4.69
CA ILE A 379 -16.86 11.20 5.75
C ILE A 379 -17.88 10.09 5.47
N GLU A 380 -19.11 10.44 5.13
CA GLU A 380 -20.18 9.50 4.81
C GLU A 380 -19.85 8.67 3.55
N ALA A 381 -19.33 9.31 2.49
CA ALA A 381 -18.90 8.62 1.28
C ALA A 381 -17.75 7.62 1.53
N LEU A 382 -16.72 8.03 2.28
CA LEU A 382 -15.58 7.18 2.64
C LEU A 382 -16.01 5.98 3.50
N ALA A 383 -16.80 6.24 4.55
CA ALA A 383 -17.19 5.22 5.52
C ALA A 383 -18.23 4.24 4.98
N SER A 384 -19.29 4.73 4.33
CA SER A 384 -20.38 3.88 3.83
C SER A 384 -19.96 3.01 2.66
N ARG A 385 -19.09 3.51 1.78
CA ARG A 385 -18.57 2.74 0.62
C ARG A 385 -17.30 1.97 0.94
N SER A 386 -16.77 2.08 2.16
CA SER A 386 -15.52 1.45 2.59
C SER A 386 -14.34 1.73 1.65
N VAL A 387 -14.24 2.97 1.15
CA VAL A 387 -13.18 3.42 0.26
C VAL A 387 -12.17 4.31 0.98
N HIS A 388 -10.94 4.37 0.48
CA HIS A 388 -9.87 5.14 1.12
C HIS A 388 -9.72 6.57 0.59
N ARG A 389 -10.52 6.93 -0.41
CA ARG A 389 -10.41 8.20 -1.14
C ARG A 389 -11.72 8.61 -1.80
N VAL A 390 -11.88 9.92 -1.98
CA VAL A 390 -12.91 10.55 -2.80
C VAL A 390 -12.21 11.51 -3.76
N TYR A 391 -12.55 11.43 -5.05
CA TYR A 391 -12.02 12.31 -6.07
C TYR A 391 -12.89 13.56 -6.15
N VAL A 392 -12.28 14.73 -6.03
CA VAL A 392 -12.97 16.00 -6.24
C VAL A 392 -13.06 16.22 -7.74
N VAL A 393 -14.28 16.41 -8.25
CA VAL A 393 -14.54 16.60 -9.68
C VAL A 393 -15.26 17.91 -9.94
N ASN A 394 -14.94 18.54 -11.07
CA ASN A 394 -15.73 19.64 -11.60
C ASN A 394 -16.84 19.07 -12.49
N GLU A 395 -18.10 19.30 -12.12
CA GLU A 395 -19.26 18.93 -12.93
C GLU A 395 -19.42 19.90 -14.10
N GLY A 396 -18.76 19.61 -15.22
CA GLY A 396 -18.93 20.31 -16.49
C GLY A 396 -19.68 19.49 -17.53
N GLU A 397 -19.94 20.07 -18.71
CA GLU A 397 -20.75 19.46 -19.78
C GLU A 397 -20.25 18.07 -20.26
N ASP A 398 -18.95 17.77 -20.16
CA ASP A 398 -18.35 16.51 -20.67
C ASP A 398 -18.16 15.41 -19.59
N GLY A 399 -18.60 15.65 -18.35
CA GLY A 399 -18.44 14.75 -17.21
C GLY A 399 -17.37 15.20 -16.20
N GLY A 400 -17.29 14.49 -15.07
CA GLY A 400 -16.47 14.87 -13.91
C GLY A 400 -14.96 14.86 -14.19
N GLU A 401 -14.40 16.03 -14.47
CA GLU A 401 -12.96 16.26 -14.57
C GLU A 401 -12.33 16.20 -13.17
N VAL A 402 -11.30 15.38 -12.99
CA VAL A 402 -10.62 15.25 -11.68
C VAL A 402 -9.80 16.50 -11.38
N VAL A 403 -10.16 17.19 -10.30
CA VAL A 403 -9.48 18.41 -9.84
C VAL A 403 -8.80 18.29 -8.48
N GLY A 404 -9.05 17.20 -7.76
CA GLY A 404 -8.36 16.94 -6.50
C GLY A 404 -8.68 15.58 -5.90
N LEU A 405 -8.09 15.34 -4.73
CA LEU A 405 -8.19 14.08 -4.00
C LEU A 405 -8.34 14.38 -2.50
N VAL A 406 -9.31 13.73 -1.86
CA VAL A 406 -9.44 13.70 -0.40
C VAL A 406 -9.33 12.26 0.08
N THR A 407 -8.39 12.02 0.99
CA THR A 407 -8.11 10.69 1.57
C THR A 407 -8.59 10.60 3.02
N LEU A 408 -8.61 9.38 3.58
CA LEU A 408 -8.87 9.17 5.00
C LEU A 408 -7.91 9.98 5.90
N ARG A 409 -6.64 10.10 5.50
CA ARG A 409 -5.63 10.89 6.23
C ARG A 409 -6.00 12.37 6.30
N ASP A 410 -6.49 12.91 5.20
CA ASP A 410 -6.86 14.32 5.09
C ASP A 410 -8.04 14.62 6.00
N VAL A 411 -9.04 13.73 6.01
CA VAL A 411 -10.18 13.79 6.94
C VAL A 411 -9.70 13.76 8.39
N ILE A 412 -8.84 12.81 8.78
CA ILE A 412 -8.32 12.73 10.14
C ILE A 412 -7.61 14.02 10.55
N SER A 413 -6.82 14.60 9.63
CA SER A 413 -6.07 15.84 9.87
C SER A 413 -6.97 17.06 10.12
N CYS A 414 -8.22 17.02 9.66
CA CYS A 414 -9.18 18.11 9.89
C CYS A 414 -9.58 18.25 11.37
N PHE A 415 -9.53 17.18 12.15
CA PHE A 415 -10.03 17.14 13.53
C PHE A 415 -9.00 17.54 14.58
N ILE A 416 -7.71 17.59 14.23
CA ILE A 416 -6.63 17.80 15.19
C ILE A 416 -5.57 18.78 14.69
N PHE A 417 -4.80 19.31 15.61
CA PHE A 417 -3.47 19.88 15.40
C PHE A 417 -2.51 19.25 16.43
N GLU A 418 -1.20 19.47 16.30
CA GLU A 418 -0.22 19.00 17.29
C GLU A 418 0.07 20.10 18.33
N PRO A 419 -0.28 19.91 19.61
CA PRO A 419 0.12 20.82 20.68
C PRO A 419 1.64 20.80 20.91
N LEU A 420 2.22 21.94 21.29
CA LEU A 420 3.67 22.09 21.57
C LEU A 420 4.21 21.14 22.65
N GLU A 421 3.35 20.62 23.53
CA GLU A 421 3.72 19.75 24.66
C GLU A 421 3.02 18.38 24.62
N HIS A 422 2.54 17.91 23.46
CA HIS A 422 1.94 16.58 23.37
C HIS A 422 2.99 15.47 23.38
N PHE A 423 3.37 15.03 24.57
CA PHE A 423 4.22 13.87 24.81
C PHE A 423 3.55 12.94 25.82
N ASP A 424 2.85 11.92 25.32
CA ASP A 424 2.61 10.70 26.10
C ASP A 424 3.91 9.87 26.07
N ASP A 425 4.29 9.22 27.17
CA ASP A 425 5.46 8.32 27.24
C ASP A 425 5.46 7.29 26.09
N SER A 426 4.26 6.84 25.70
CA SER A 426 4.04 5.92 24.59
C SER A 426 4.39 6.57 23.24
N PHE A 427 4.09 7.86 23.08
CA PHE A 427 4.45 8.65 21.92
C PHE A 427 5.96 8.94 21.88
N GLY A 428 6.58 9.25 23.02
CA GLY A 428 8.03 9.45 23.11
C GLY A 428 8.84 8.20 22.75
N LEU A 429 8.37 7.02 23.19
CA LEU A 429 8.96 5.73 22.78
C LEU A 429 8.75 5.46 21.29
N ALA A 430 7.55 5.74 20.79
CA ALA A 430 7.23 5.60 19.39
C ALA A 430 8.12 6.49 18.49
N MET A 431 8.33 7.74 18.89
CA MET A 431 9.18 8.69 18.19
C MET A 431 10.66 8.32 18.24
N LYS A 432 11.15 7.80 19.38
CA LYS A 432 12.53 7.26 19.46
C LYS A 432 12.74 6.09 18.50
N GLU A 433 11.76 5.19 18.38
CA GLU A 433 11.85 4.06 17.44
C GLU A 433 11.87 4.57 15.99
N LEU A 434 11.00 5.52 15.64
CA LEU A 434 10.95 6.14 14.31
C LEU A 434 12.26 6.88 13.96
N GLN A 435 12.89 7.54 14.92
CA GLN A 435 14.14 8.29 14.72
C GLN A 435 15.40 7.43 14.72
N SER A 436 15.46 6.38 15.55
CA SER A 436 16.66 5.54 15.72
C SER A 436 17.06 4.76 14.48
N ARG A 437 16.16 4.60 13.49
CA ARG A 437 16.38 3.81 12.28
C ARG A 437 16.64 4.62 11.01
N GLY A 438 16.81 5.94 11.11
CA GLY A 438 17.42 6.75 10.04
C GLY A 438 16.67 6.84 8.71
N GLU A 439 15.45 6.31 8.57
CA GLU A 439 14.63 6.47 7.36
C GLU A 439 13.15 6.52 7.75
N LEU A 440 12.61 7.72 7.96
CA LEU A 440 11.37 7.99 7.25
C LEU A 440 11.80 8.38 5.84
N PRO A 441 11.28 7.73 4.79
CA PRO A 441 11.77 7.96 3.45
C PRO A 441 11.49 9.43 3.09
N SER A 442 12.52 10.17 2.68
CA SER A 442 12.43 11.56 2.23
C SER A 442 11.75 11.64 0.85
N PRO A 443 10.93 12.65 0.55
CA PRO A 443 10.34 12.82 -0.79
C PRO A 443 11.45 12.95 -1.85
N PRO A 444 11.17 12.62 -3.13
CA PRO A 444 12.12 12.87 -4.20
C PRO A 444 12.47 14.35 -4.23
N SER A 445 13.78 14.64 -4.30
CA SER A 445 14.29 15.98 -4.53
C SER A 445 13.68 16.54 -5.81
N ALA A 446 13.29 17.82 -5.81
CA ALA A 446 12.82 18.53 -7.00
C ALA A 446 13.84 18.56 -8.16
N ALA A 447 15.04 18.00 -7.96
CA ALA A 447 16.08 17.85 -8.97
C ALA A 447 15.89 16.68 -9.95
N ASP A 448 14.96 15.74 -9.70
CA ASP A 448 14.69 14.59 -10.59
C ASP A 448 13.38 14.71 -11.39
N ALA A 449 12.77 15.90 -11.44
CA ALA A 449 11.68 16.15 -12.38
C ALA A 449 12.23 16.11 -13.82
N PRO A 450 11.60 15.36 -14.75
CA PRO A 450 11.97 15.46 -16.17
C PRO A 450 11.83 16.92 -16.62
N PRO A 451 12.71 17.39 -17.52
CA PRO A 451 12.64 18.76 -18.02
C PRO A 451 11.25 19.00 -18.61
N GLN A 452 10.54 19.96 -18.05
CA GLN A 452 9.26 20.43 -18.58
C GLN A 452 9.50 20.96 -20.01
N PRO A 453 8.59 20.67 -20.97
CA PRO A 453 8.70 21.16 -22.35
C PRO A 453 8.62 22.68 -22.46
#